data_AF-A0AA39T3T6-F1
#
_entry.id   AF-A0AA39T3T6-F1
#
_cell.length_a   1.000
_cell.length_b   1.000
_cell.length_c   1.000
_cell.angle_alpha   90.00
_cell.angle_beta   90.00
_cell.angle_gamma   90.00
#
_symmetry.space_group_name_H-M   'P 1'
#
loop_
_entity.id
_entity.type
_entity.pdbx_description
1 polymer ?
#
loop_
_entity_poly.entity_id
_entity_poly.type
_entity_poly.pdbx_seq_one_letter_code
_entity_poly.pdbx_strand_id
1 'polypeptide(L)'
;MWFGRLPPGSINSFSSLSKAFIRQFMGSVQRRKSLAHLSNLKQERNESIKKYLARFGKEVAQIEDASDVAVIAAFTNELQSGRLFFNL
;
A
#
# COMPACT_ATOMS: atom_id res chain seq x y z
N MET A 1 -8.66 21.07 3.82
CA MET A 1 -8.75 21.74 2.50
C MET A 1 -7.40 22.35 2.14
N TRP A 2 -6.71 21.84 1.11
CA TRP A 2 -5.42 22.39 0.64
C TRP A 2 -5.61 23.62 -0.26
N PHE A 3 -6.67 23.62 -1.06
CA PHE A 3 -7.00 24.67 -2.01
C PHE A 3 -7.24 26.03 -1.34
N GLY A 4 -7.90 26.03 -0.17
CA GLY A 4 -8.15 27.26 0.61
C GLY A 4 -6.93 27.84 1.33
N ARG A 5 -5.76 27.19 1.25
CA ARG A 5 -4.49 27.69 1.82
C ARG A 5 -3.62 28.39 0.78
N LEU A 6 -4.07 28.44 -0.47
CA LEU A 6 -3.33 29.06 -1.56
C LEU A 6 -3.47 30.59 -1.51
N PRO A 7 -2.39 31.37 -1.75
CA PRO A 7 -2.49 32.82 -1.83
C PRO A 7 -3.47 33.26 -2.94
N PRO A 8 -4.22 34.35 -2.74
CA PRO A 8 -5.07 34.92 -3.79
C PRO A 8 -4.26 35.20 -5.07
N GLY A 9 -4.80 34.78 -6.22
CA GLY A 9 -4.14 34.96 -7.52
C GLY A 9 -3.02 33.96 -7.84
N SER A 10 -2.70 33.02 -6.95
CA SER A 10 -1.64 32.03 -7.20
C SER A 10 -2.00 30.98 -8.25
N ILE A 11 -3.29 30.83 -8.57
CA ILE A 11 -3.79 29.99 -9.66
C ILE A 11 -4.46 30.91 -10.68
N ASN A 12 -3.79 31.09 -11.81
CA ASN A 12 -4.23 31.94 -12.91
C ASN A 12 -4.54 31.14 -14.19
N SER A 13 -4.39 29.81 -14.15
CA SER A 13 -4.66 28.93 -15.27
C SER A 13 -4.94 27.51 -14.79
N PHE A 14 -5.58 26.72 -15.65
CA PHE A 14 -5.78 25.29 -15.44
C PHE A 14 -4.46 24.52 -15.25
N SER A 15 -3.39 24.96 -15.92
CA SER A 15 -2.05 24.39 -15.76
C SER A 15 -1.50 24.61 -14.35
N SER A 16 -1.63 25.83 -13.82
CA SER A 16 -1.22 26.17 -12.45
C SER A 16 -2.02 25.39 -11.40
N LEU A 17 -3.33 25.24 -11.62
CA LEU A 17 -4.20 24.40 -10.79
C LEU A 17 -3.76 22.94 -10.81
N SER A 18 -3.57 22.37 -12.00
CA SER A 18 -3.12 20.98 -12.18
C SER A 18 -1.79 20.72 -11.50
N LYS A 19 -0.82 21.64 -11.61
CA LYS A 19 0.48 21.55 -10.92
C LYS A 19 0.32 21.58 -9.39
N ALA A 20 -0.53 22.45 -8.86
CA ALA A 20 -0.77 22.54 -7.42
C ALA A 20 -1.49 21.30 -6.88
N PHE A 21 -2.47 20.77 -7.62
CA PHE A 21 -3.15 19.51 -7.34
C PHE A 21 -2.15 18.35 -7.32
N ILE A 22 -1.36 18.23 -8.38
CA ILE A 22 -0.31 17.21 -8.49
C ILE A 22 0.69 17.34 -7.35
N ARG A 23 1.17 18.53 -6.98
CA ARG A 23 2.09 18.69 -5.83
C ARG A 23 1.46 18.31 -4.50
N GLN A 24 0.21 18.73 -4.28
CA GLN A 24 -0.51 18.42 -3.06
C GLN A 24 -0.75 16.91 -2.92
N PHE A 25 -1.13 16.27 -4.03
CA PHE A 25 -1.58 14.90 -4.01
C PHE A 25 -0.50 13.91 -4.42
N MET A 26 0.56 14.23 -5.15
CA MET A 26 1.63 13.28 -5.51
C MET A 26 2.39 12.74 -4.29
N GLY A 27 2.48 13.49 -3.19
CA GLY A 27 3.00 12.95 -1.93
C GLY A 27 2.06 11.95 -1.26
N SER A 28 0.77 11.98 -1.63
CA SER A 28 -0.32 11.17 -1.07
C SER A 28 -0.91 10.12 -2.04
N VAL A 29 -0.69 10.28 -3.35
CA VAL A 29 -0.70 9.25 -4.38
C VAL A 29 0.43 8.37 -3.89
N GLN A 30 0.01 7.35 -3.16
CA GLN A 30 0.81 6.64 -2.20
C GLN A 30 2.22 6.43 -2.73
N ARG A 31 3.22 6.53 -1.85
CA ARG A 31 4.42 5.71 -2.03
C ARG A 31 3.92 4.29 -2.30
N ARG A 32 3.81 3.93 -3.59
CA ARG A 32 3.40 2.61 -4.06
C ARG A 32 4.35 1.67 -3.34
N LYS A 33 3.77 0.78 -2.54
CA LYS A 33 4.57 -0.01 -1.61
C LYS A 33 5.47 -0.89 -2.48
N SER A 34 6.78 -0.84 -2.25
CA SER A 34 7.68 -1.78 -2.91
C SER A 34 7.47 -3.17 -2.32
N LEU A 35 7.92 -4.22 -3.02
CA LEU A 35 7.93 -5.59 -2.50
C LEU A 35 8.59 -5.70 -1.12
N ALA A 36 9.54 -4.82 -0.79
CA ALA A 36 10.17 -4.75 0.54
C ALA A 36 9.18 -4.45 1.68
N HIS A 37 7.98 -3.93 1.37
CA HIS A 37 6.93 -3.72 2.36
C HIS A 37 6.22 -5.02 2.76
N LEU A 38 6.20 -6.02 1.87
CA LEU A 38 5.63 -7.34 2.19
C LEU A 38 6.41 -8.00 3.32
N SER A 39 7.74 -7.83 3.37
CA SER A 39 8.64 -8.46 4.36
C SER A 39 8.28 -8.23 5.83
N ASN A 40 7.44 -7.22 6.11
CA ASN A 40 6.95 -6.87 7.45
C ASN A 40 5.57 -7.48 7.78
N LEU A 41 4.91 -8.17 6.85
CA LEU A 41 3.53 -8.64 6.97
C LEU A 41 3.39 -10.01 7.62
N LYS A 42 4.45 -10.55 8.24
CA LYS A 42 4.45 -11.86 8.92
C LYS A 42 3.17 -12.11 9.72
N GLN A 43 2.63 -13.32 9.60
CA GLN A 43 1.49 -13.72 10.41
C GLN A 43 1.81 -13.58 11.89
N GLU A 44 0.97 -12.87 12.63
CA GLU A 44 1.14 -12.72 14.07
C GLU A 44 0.70 -14.00 14.80
N ARG A 45 1.32 -14.29 15.96
CA ARG A 45 1.11 -15.54 16.72
C ARG A 45 -0.35 -15.83 17.10
N ASN A 46 -1.18 -14.79 17.21
CA ASN A 46 -2.60 -14.87 17.57
C ASN A 46 -3.53 -14.41 16.44
N GLU A 47 -3.00 -14.23 15.23
CA GLU A 47 -3.78 -13.81 14.07
C GLU A 47 -4.32 -15.03 13.33
N SER A 48 -5.65 -15.07 13.15
CA SER A 48 -6.29 -16.07 12.29
C SER A 48 -5.78 -15.95 10.86
N ILE A 49 -5.64 -17.08 10.17
CA ILE A 49 -5.21 -17.13 8.77
C ILE A 49 -6.07 -16.22 7.87
N LYS A 50 -7.40 -16.20 8.08
CA LYS A 50 -8.32 -15.32 7.33
C LYS A 50 -7.97 -13.84 7.45
N LYS A 51 -7.65 -13.38 8.67
CA LYS A 51 -7.27 -11.98 8.95
C LYS A 51 -5.90 -11.65 8.34
N TYR A 52 -4.96 -12.57 8.41
CA TYR A 52 -3.67 -12.47 7.74
C TYR A 52 -3.82 -12.35 6.22
N LEU A 53 -4.59 -13.25 5.59
CA LEU A 53 -4.84 -13.22 4.13
C LEU A 53 -5.51 -11.92 3.67
N ALA A 54 -6.46 -11.39 4.45
CA ALA A 54 -7.10 -10.12 4.14
C ALA A 54 -6.10 -8.94 4.17
N ARG A 55 -5.17 -8.92 5.13
CA ARG A 55 -4.09 -7.92 5.18
C ARG A 55 -3.13 -8.09 4.01
N PHE A 56 -2.65 -9.31 3.79
CA PHE A 56 -1.70 -9.63 2.74
C PHE A 56 -2.24 -9.24 1.36
N GLY A 57 -3.49 -9.61 1.04
CA GLY A 57 -4.13 -9.23 -0.22
C GLY A 57 -4.30 -7.72 -0.41
N LYS A 58 -4.66 -6.98 0.64
CA LYS A 58 -4.77 -5.51 0.60
C LYS A 58 -3.43 -4.83 0.33
N GLU A 59 -2.35 -5.42 0.82
CA GLU A 59 -0.99 -4.91 0.69
C GLU A 59 -0.42 -5.23 -0.69
N VAL A 60 -0.61 -6.45 -1.19
CA VAL A 60 -0.24 -6.85 -2.57
C VAL A 60 -0.96 -5.99 -3.61
N ALA A 61 -2.25 -5.69 -3.41
CA ALA A 61 -3.03 -4.83 -4.33
C ALA A 61 -2.52 -3.38 -4.43
N GLN A 62 -1.62 -2.95 -3.53
CA GLN A 62 -0.98 -1.63 -3.57
C GLN A 62 0.42 -1.65 -4.22
N ILE A 63 0.85 -2.80 -4.74
CA ILE A 63 2.14 -2.99 -5.42
C ILE A 63 1.89 -3.10 -6.92
N GLU A 64 2.53 -2.25 -7.71
CA GLU A 64 2.28 -2.15 -9.16
C GLU A 64 3.11 -3.14 -9.99
N ASP A 65 4.34 -3.47 -9.54
CA ASP A 65 5.32 -4.29 -10.27
C ASP A 65 5.73 -5.56 -9.50
N ALA A 66 4.79 -6.16 -8.77
CA ALA A 66 5.07 -7.43 -8.10
C ALA A 66 4.97 -8.58 -9.11
N SER A 67 6.08 -9.30 -9.35
CA SER A 67 5.98 -10.56 -10.07
C SER A 67 5.29 -11.61 -9.20
N ASP A 68 4.46 -12.46 -9.79
CA ASP A 68 3.75 -13.54 -9.08
C ASP A 68 4.71 -14.40 -8.25
N VAL A 69 5.90 -14.65 -8.79
CA VAL A 69 6.98 -15.41 -8.11
C VAL A 69 7.45 -14.69 -6.84
N ALA A 70 7.61 -13.36 -6.87
CA ALA A 70 8.02 -12.60 -5.71
C ALA A 70 6.91 -12.53 -4.64
N VAL A 71 5.65 -12.43 -5.05
CA VAL A 71 4.50 -12.47 -4.13
C VAL A 71 4.39 -13.82 -3.44
N ILE A 72 4.54 -14.92 -4.18
CA ILE A 72 4.50 -16.29 -3.62
C ILE A 72 5.68 -16.51 -2.67
N ALA A 73 6.88 -16.03 -3.01
CA ALA A 73 8.05 -16.14 -2.15
C ALA A 73 7.89 -15.33 -0.84
N ALA A 74 7.35 -14.12 -0.92
CA ALA A 74 7.02 -13.31 0.26
C ALA A 74 5.98 -14.01 1.14
N PHE A 75 4.87 -14.47 0.53
CA PHE A 75 3.81 -15.20 1.22
C PHE A 75 4.36 -16.42 1.98
N THR A 76 5.21 -17.22 1.33
CA THR A 76 5.75 -18.46 1.90
C THR A 76 6.75 -18.19 3.02
N ASN A 77 7.54 -17.11 2.92
CA ASN A 77 8.50 -16.71 3.97
C ASN A 77 7.82 -16.05 5.17
N GLU A 78 6.71 -15.36 4.96
CA GLU A 78 6.00 -14.59 5.98
C GLU A 78 4.91 -15.40 6.68
N LEU A 79 4.47 -16.50 6.06
CA LEU A 79 3.66 -17.50 6.69
C LEU A 79 4.51 -18.23 7.74
N GLN A 80 4.30 -17.91 9.02
CA GLN A 80 4.95 -18.65 10.10
C GLN A 80 4.63 -20.14 9.92
N SER A 81 5.65 -21.00 9.86
CA SER A 81 5.48 -22.47 9.87
C SER A 81 4.84 -23.01 11.17
N GLY A 82 4.24 -22.15 11.99
CA GLY A 82 3.58 -22.47 13.24
C GLY A 82 2.11 -22.82 13.01
N ARG A 83 1.89 -24.04 12.50
CA ARG A 83 0.59 -24.70 12.34
C ARG A 83 -0.38 -23.92 11.45
N LEU A 84 -0.64 -24.50 10.29
CA LEU A 84 -1.92 -24.38 9.59
C LEU A 84 -3.02 -24.83 10.57
N PHE A 85 -3.38 -24.00 11.55
CA PHE A 85 -4.56 -24.22 12.35
C PHE A 85 -5.72 -23.95 11.41
N PHE A 86 -6.13 -25.03 10.75
CA PHE A 86 -7.38 -25.16 10.04
C PHE A 86 -8.50 -24.84 11.02
N ASN A 87 -8.93 -23.59 11.02
CA ASN A 87 -10.34 -23.31 11.09
C ASN A 87 -10.63 -22.42 9.88
N LEU A 88 -11.06 -23.12 8.83
CA LEU A 88 -11.90 -22.57 7.76
C LEU A 88 -13.12 -21.87 8.38
#